data_AF-A0A1H7PAA7-F1
#
_entry.id   AF-A0A1H7PAA7-F1
#
_cell.length_a   1.000
_cell.length_b   1.000
_cell.length_c   1.000
_cell.angle_alpha   90.00
_cell.angle_beta   90.00
_cell.angle_gamma   90.00
#
_symmetry.space_group_name_H-M   'P 1'
#
loop_
_entity.id
_entity.type
_entity.pdbx_description
1 polymer ?
#
loop_
_entity_poly.entity_id
_entity_poly.type
_entity_poly.pdbx_seq_one_letter_code
_entity_poly.pdbx_strand_id
1 'polypeptide(L)'
;MVIQKDYQISNELLHKGRSILFELMSTLDMKYEISKDLYALYEFYAKCIAEVIINHEIDMLDEVIDFAKGMFETWKQALQIVKGGSAE
;
A
#
# COMPACT_ATOMS: atom_id res chain seq x y z
N MET A 1 3.67 13.83 -9.36
CA MET A 1 3.52 15.04 -10.23
C MET A 1 2.08 15.53 -10.52
N VAL A 2 0.98 14.80 -10.23
CA VAL A 2 -0.41 15.25 -10.55
C VAL A 2 -1.07 16.12 -9.44
N ILE A 3 -0.47 16.18 -8.25
CA ILE A 3 -1.12 16.71 -7.05
C ILE A 3 -1.19 18.25 -6.99
N GLN A 4 -0.32 18.95 -7.71
CA GLN A 4 -0.23 20.42 -7.57
C GLN A 4 -1.41 21.21 -8.15
N LYS A 5 -2.31 20.59 -8.95
CA LYS A 5 -3.39 21.32 -9.63
C LYS A 5 -4.77 21.25 -8.96
N ASP A 6 -5.03 20.26 -8.11
CA ASP A 6 -6.31 20.14 -7.39
C ASP A 6 -6.10 19.46 -6.03
N TYR A 7 -5.78 20.28 -5.04
CA TYR A 7 -5.49 19.84 -3.67
C TYR A 7 -6.67 19.05 -3.04
N GLN A 8 -7.91 19.42 -3.35
CA GLN A 8 -9.12 18.73 -2.86
C GLN A 8 -9.27 17.32 -3.44
N ILE A 9 -9.06 17.18 -4.75
CA ILE A 9 -9.11 15.88 -5.45
C ILE A 9 -7.98 14.99 -4.96
N SER A 10 -6.80 15.57 -4.77
CA SER A 10 -5.66 14.83 -4.22
C SER A 10 -5.92 14.31 -2.82
N ASN A 11 -6.50 15.11 -1.92
CA ASN A 11 -6.78 14.67 -0.56
C ASN A 11 -7.79 13.50 -0.52
N GLU A 12 -8.84 13.56 -1.35
CA GLU A 12 -9.81 12.46 -1.46
C GLU A 12 -9.14 11.15 -1.91
N LEU A 13 -8.23 11.23 -2.89
CA LEU A 13 -7.47 10.06 -3.36
C LEU A 13 -6.56 9.48 -2.28
N LEU A 14 -5.91 10.33 -1.47
CA LEU A 14 -5.08 9.88 -0.35
C LEU A 14 -5.91 9.15 0.72
N HIS A 15 -7.09 9.68 1.04
CA HIS A 15 -8.02 9.00 1.94
C HIS A 15 -8.48 7.64 1.40
N LYS A 16 -8.80 7.55 0.10
CA LYS A 16 -9.15 6.27 -0.55
C LYS A 16 -8.01 5.27 -0.49
N GLY A 17 -6.78 5.71 -0.76
CA GLY A 17 -5.58 4.86 -0.64
C GLY A 17 -5.41 4.28 0.76
N ARG A 18 -5.60 5.10 1.80
CA ARG A 18 -5.57 4.64 3.20
C ARG A 18 -6.67 3.64 3.50
N SER A 19 -7.89 3.85 3.03
CA SER A 19 -8.99 2.90 3.21
C SER A 19 -8.64 1.51 2.64
N ILE A 20 -8.04 1.45 1.45
CA ILE A 20 -7.59 0.18 0.85
C ILE A 20 -6.56 -0.51 1.76
N LEU A 21 -5.58 0.22 2.28
CA LEU A 21 -4.58 -0.35 3.19
C LEU A 21 -5.21 -0.89 4.48
N PHE A 22 -6.22 -0.22 5.04
CA PHE A 22 -6.97 -0.71 6.20
C PHE A 22 -7.78 -1.96 5.91
N GLU A 23 -8.37 -2.07 4.71
CA GLU A 23 -9.02 -3.31 4.28
C GLU A 23 -8.01 -4.45 4.16
N LEU A 24 -6.88 -4.22 3.49
CA LEU A 24 -5.81 -5.23 3.37
C LEU A 24 -5.36 -5.71 4.76
N MET A 25 -5.09 -4.81 5.69
CA MET A 25 -4.75 -5.14 7.08
C MET A 25 -5.82 -5.99 7.77
N SER A 26 -7.09 -5.62 7.62
CA SER A 26 -8.21 -6.29 8.29
C SER A 26 -8.49 -7.69 7.74
N THR A 27 -8.14 -7.94 6.48
CA THR A 27 -8.33 -9.23 5.81
C THR A 27 -7.20 -10.25 6.04
N LEU A 28 -6.11 -9.86 6.72
CA LEU A 28 -5.00 -10.76 6.99
C LEU A 28 -5.39 -11.87 7.97
N ASP A 29 -5.08 -13.12 7.61
CA ASP A 29 -5.21 -14.25 8.54
C ASP A 29 -3.97 -14.29 9.46
N MET A 30 -4.16 -13.84 10.71
CA MET A 30 -3.10 -13.72 11.71
C MET A 30 -2.52 -15.06 12.22
N LYS A 31 -3.03 -16.20 11.72
CA LYS A 31 -2.43 -17.51 11.96
C LYS A 31 -1.07 -17.67 11.26
N TYR A 32 -0.85 -16.96 10.16
CA TYR A 32 0.41 -17.01 9.43
C TYR A 32 1.38 -15.96 9.96
N GLU A 33 2.66 -16.33 10.11
CA GLU A 33 3.70 -15.44 10.63
C GLU A 33 3.90 -14.19 9.76
N ILE A 34 3.92 -14.38 8.43
CA ILE A 34 4.05 -13.31 7.43
C ILE A 34 2.94 -12.26 7.53
N SER A 35 1.76 -12.61 8.08
CA SER A 35 0.67 -11.66 8.25
C SER A 35 1.05 -10.52 9.20
N LYS A 36 1.92 -10.77 10.19
CA LYS A 36 2.40 -9.72 11.10
C LYS A 36 3.30 -8.72 10.36
N ASP A 37 4.17 -9.23 9.50
CA ASP A 37 5.06 -8.40 8.69
C ASP A 37 4.29 -7.57 7.66
N LEU A 38 3.31 -8.20 7.00
CA LEU A 38 2.40 -7.51 6.07
C LEU A 38 1.56 -6.44 6.76
N TYR A 39 1.04 -6.74 7.96
CA TYR A 39 0.30 -5.75 8.75
C TYR A 39 1.17 -4.54 9.07
N ALA A 40 2.38 -4.75 9.59
CA ALA A 40 3.31 -3.67 9.91
C ALA A 40 3.68 -2.83 8.68
N LEU A 41 3.87 -3.49 7.52
CA LEU A 41 4.15 -2.81 6.27
C LEU A 41 2.99 -1.94 5.79
N TYR A 42 1.77 -2.48 5.78
CA TYR A 42 0.58 -1.73 5.38
C TYR A 42 0.26 -0.60 6.35
N GLU A 43 0.48 -0.81 7.65
CA GLU A 43 0.34 0.22 8.68
C GLU A 43 1.34 1.37 8.45
N PHE A 44 2.59 1.04 8.13
CA PHE A 44 3.62 2.04 7.78
C PHE A 44 3.20 2.89 6.57
N TYR A 45 2.74 2.27 5.48
CA TYR A 45 2.24 3.01 4.32
C TYR A 45 1.06 3.91 4.68
N ALA A 46 0.13 3.42 5.49
CA ALA A 46 -1.05 4.19 5.91
C ALA A 46 -0.68 5.39 6.79
N LYS A 47 0.37 5.27 7.62
CA LYS A 47 0.95 6.36 8.43
C LYS A 47 1.61 7.41 7.54
N CYS A 48 2.45 7.00 6.59
CA CYS A 48 3.08 7.95 5.66
C CYS A 48 2.06 8.75 4.85
N ILE A 49 1.01 8.09 4.33
CA ILE A 49 -0.05 8.80 3.61
C ILE A 49 -0.81 9.76 4.55
N ALA A 50 -0.98 9.41 5.83
CA ALA A 50 -1.59 10.30 6.81
C ALA A 50 -0.75 11.55 7.06
N GLU A 51 0.57 11.40 7.17
CA GLU A 51 1.50 12.52 7.32
C GLU A 51 1.48 13.45 6.11
N VAL A 52 1.39 12.91 4.89
CA VAL A 52 1.21 13.72 3.66
C VAL A 52 -0.10 14.49 3.68
N ILE A 53 -1.20 13.87 4.15
CA ILE A 53 -2.49 14.55 4.31
C ILE A 53 -2.39 15.69 5.33
N ILE A 54 -1.67 15.51 6.44
CA ILE A 54 -1.59 16.49 7.54
C ILE A 54 -0.61 17.63 7.22
N ASN A 55 0.58 17.29 6.71
CA ASN A 55 1.70 18.22 6.52
C ASN A 55 1.73 18.81 5.09
N HIS A 56 0.99 18.23 4.14
CA HIS A 56 1.00 18.60 2.72
C HIS A 56 2.36 18.45 2.03
N GLU A 57 3.26 17.67 2.62
CA GLU A 57 4.56 17.35 2.06
C GLU A 57 4.44 16.15 1.12
N ILE A 58 4.46 16.40 -0.18
CA ILE A 58 4.23 15.38 -1.22
C ILE A 58 5.48 14.53 -1.48
N ASP A 59 6.67 15.03 -1.14
CA ASP A 59 7.93 14.37 -1.49
C ASP A 59 8.05 12.97 -0.84
N MET A 60 7.57 12.82 0.40
CA MET A 60 7.55 11.51 1.08
C MET A 60 6.55 10.52 0.44
N LEU A 61 5.52 11.03 -0.25
CA LEU A 61 4.51 10.19 -0.88
C LEU A 61 5.07 9.42 -2.08
N ASP A 62 5.94 10.05 -2.89
CA ASP A 62 6.47 9.43 -4.09
C ASP A 62 7.32 8.19 -3.75
N GLU A 63 8.15 8.27 -2.69
CA GLU A 63 8.92 7.13 -2.19
C GLU A 63 8.01 5.98 -1.71
N VAL A 64 6.98 6.31 -0.92
CA VAL A 64 6.01 5.33 -0.39
C VAL A 64 5.26 4.62 -1.52
N ILE A 65 4.88 5.37 -2.56
CA ILE A 65 4.24 4.81 -3.75
C ILE A 65 5.19 3.83 -4.45
N ASP A 66 6.47 4.16 -4.57
CA ASP A 66 7.45 3.27 -5.22
C ASP A 66 7.71 2.00 -4.41
N PHE A 67 7.77 2.08 -3.07
CA PHE A 67 7.79 0.89 -2.21
C PHE A 67 6.53 0.03 -2.37
N ALA A 68 5.35 0.65 -2.40
CA ALA A 68 4.08 -0.06 -2.58
C ALA A 68 4.00 -0.76 -3.95
N LYS A 69 4.51 -0.14 -5.02
CA LYS A 69 4.65 -0.79 -6.35
C LYS A 69 5.57 -2.01 -6.28
N GLY A 70 6.70 -1.90 -5.58
CA GLY A 70 7.61 -3.02 -5.36
C GLY A 70 6.91 -4.20 -4.71
N MET A 71 6.14 -3.97 -3.63
CA MET A 71 5.34 -5.01 -2.99
C MET A 71 4.33 -5.63 -3.97
N PHE A 72 3.62 -4.81 -4.74
CA PHE A 72 2.66 -5.31 -5.72
C PHE A 72 3.30 -6.24 -6.75
N GLU A 73 4.52 -5.94 -7.22
CA GLU A 73 5.27 -6.83 -8.10
C GLU A 73 5.69 -8.13 -7.38
N THR A 74 6.12 -8.06 -6.11
CA THR A 74 6.38 -9.26 -5.30
C THR A 74 5.12 -10.13 -5.17
N TRP A 75 3.96 -9.52 -4.92
CA TRP A 75 2.69 -10.24 -4.82
C TRP A 75 2.30 -10.89 -6.15
N LYS A 76 2.49 -10.20 -7.28
CA LYS A 76 2.29 -10.80 -8.61
C LYS A 76 3.19 -12.01 -8.82
N GLN A 77 4.46 -11.93 -8.46
CA GLN A 77 5.39 -13.06 -8.59
C GLN A 77 4.93 -14.25 -7.74
N ALA A 78 4.51 -14.01 -6.50
CA ALA A 78 3.94 -15.05 -5.64
C ALA A 78 2.71 -15.73 -6.30
N LEU A 79 1.80 -14.95 -6.89
CA LEU A 79 0.65 -15.48 -7.62
C LEU A 79 1.06 -16.30 -8.86
N GLN A 80 2.13 -15.91 -9.56
CA GLN A 80 2.65 -16.69 -10.69
C GLN A 80 3.23 -18.02 -10.24
N ILE A 81 3.95 -18.06 -9.12
CA ILE A 81 4.49 -19.31 -8.54
C ILE A 81 3.34 -20.25 -8.19
N VAL A 82 2.28 -19.75 -7.54
CA VAL A 82 1.10 -20.56 -7.18
C VAL A 82 0.38 -21.10 -8.44
N LYS A 83 0.24 -20.29 -9.49
CA LYS A 83 -0.41 -20.71 -10.74
C LYS A 83 0.45 -21.64 -11.61
N GLY A 84 1.77 -21.44 -11.60
CA GLY A 84 2.74 -22.27 -12.31
C GLY A 84 2.98 -23.63 -11.64
N GLY A 85 2.70 -23.75 -10.35
CA GLY A 85 2.81 -24.99 -9.58
C GLY A 85 1.68 -26.01 -9.78
N SER A 86 0.81 -25.84 -10.79
CA SER A 86 -0.25 -26.80 -11.14
C SER A 86 0.06 -27.62 -12.40
N ALA A 87 1.32 -27.62 -12.85
CA ALA A 87 1.82 -28.46 -13.93
C ALA A 87 2.94 -29.39 -13.42
N GLU A 88 2.59 -30.23 -12.44
CA GLU A 88 3.30 -31.48 -12.12
C GLU A 88 2.28 -32.60 -11.90
#